data_AF-A0A1M7SYV0-F1
#
_entry.id   AF-A0A1M7SYV0-F1
#
_cell.length_a   1.000
_cell.length_b   1.000
_cell.length_c   1.000
_cell.angle_alpha   90.00
_cell.angle_beta   90.00
_cell.angle_gamma   90.00
#
_symmetry.space_group_name_H-M   'P 1'
#
loop_
_entity.id
_entity.type
_entity.pdbx_description
1 polymer ?
#
loop_
_entity_poly.entity_id
_entity_poly.type
_entity_poly.pdbx_seq_one_letter_code
_entity_poly.pdbx_strand_id
1 'polypeptide(L)'
;MSARTNVKMPVAAGMAIWLGAIGLSFAGCDQSVGDAQEDLAETTYEAKEDVIEEEADLQEALGNDTASEVLDERADAMGEAADEMD
;
A
#
# COMPACT_ATOMS: atom_id res chain seq x y z
N MET A 1 -3.09 36.81 36.40
CA MET A 1 -2.48 35.77 37.25
C MET A 1 -2.56 34.45 36.50
N SER A 2 -1.42 33.77 36.43
CA SER A 2 -1.15 32.52 35.71
C SER A 2 -1.86 31.33 36.36
N ALA A 3 -2.40 30.41 35.56
CA ALA A 3 -2.69 29.05 35.98
C ALA A 3 -2.26 28.08 34.88
N ARG A 4 -0.95 27.82 34.79
CA ARG A 4 -0.39 26.70 34.04
C ARG A 4 -0.64 25.42 34.84
N THR A 5 -1.59 24.60 34.41
CA THR A 5 -1.74 23.23 34.93
C THR A 5 -0.68 22.36 34.26
N ASN A 6 0.43 22.15 34.98
CA ASN A 6 1.45 21.16 34.63
C ASN A 6 0.86 19.75 34.75
N VAL A 7 0.41 19.17 33.65
CA VAL A 7 0.11 17.73 33.59
C VAL A 7 1.43 16.99 33.36
N LYS A 8 2.00 16.47 34.45
CA LYS A 8 3.19 15.63 34.45
C LYS A 8 2.72 14.19 34.30
N MET A 9 2.59 13.70 33.07
CA MET A 9 2.30 12.28 32.82
C MET A 9 3.56 11.44 33.09
N PRO A 10 3.50 10.40 33.94
CA PRO A 10 4.56 9.42 34.02
C PRO A 10 4.50 8.52 32.77
N VAL A 11 5.39 8.75 31.81
CA VAL A 11 5.67 7.75 30.76
C VAL A 11 6.53 6.66 31.40
N ALA A 12 5.87 5.67 32.01
CA ALA A 12 6.49 4.44 32.47
C ALA A 12 5.44 3.32 32.55
N ALA A 13 5.03 2.82 31.39
CA ALA A 13 4.42 1.51 31.21
C ALA A 13 4.80 1.09 29.78
N GLY A 14 5.89 0.35 29.57
CA GLY A 14 6.04 -1.01 30.08
C GLY A 14 5.21 -2.00 29.25
N MET A 15 5.25 -1.88 27.92
CA MET A 15 4.55 -2.79 27.00
C MET A 15 5.57 -3.74 26.36
N ALA A 16 5.97 -4.75 27.13
CA ALA A 16 6.73 -5.88 26.62
C ALA A 16 5.74 -6.86 25.97
N ILE A 17 5.53 -6.73 24.65
CA ILE A 17 4.77 -7.71 23.87
C ILE A 17 5.71 -8.88 23.59
N TRP A 18 5.42 -9.99 24.25
CA TRP A 18 6.02 -11.30 24.01
C TRP A 18 5.71 -11.77 22.58
N LEU A 19 6.68 -11.65 21.68
CA LEU A 19 6.73 -12.35 20.39
C LEU A 19 7.03 -13.82 20.65
N GLY A 20 5.98 -14.59 20.95
CA GLY A 20 6.06 -16.02 21.21
C GLY A 20 4.88 -16.78 20.62
N ALA A 21 4.82 -16.85 19.29
CA ALA A 21 3.99 -17.83 18.55
C ALA A 21 4.36 -17.88 17.05
N ILE A 22 5.63 -18.12 16.71
CA ILE A 22 6.01 -18.58 15.37
C ILE A 22 5.89 -20.11 15.41
N GLY A 23 4.69 -20.66 15.21
CA GLY A 23 4.50 -22.10 15.42
C GLY A 23 3.16 -22.71 15.02
N LEU A 24 2.29 -22.00 14.30
CA LEU A 24 1.09 -22.62 13.73
C LEU A 24 0.91 -22.18 12.27
N SER A 25 0.69 -23.18 11.41
CA SER A 25 0.03 -23.06 10.09
C SER A 25 0.90 -23.07 8.82
N PHE A 26 1.93 -23.92 8.74
CA PHE A 26 2.62 -24.25 7.47
C PHE A 26 2.14 -25.59 6.85
N ALA A 27 0.87 -25.97 7.06
CA ALA A 27 0.30 -27.25 6.63
C ALA A 27 -0.91 -27.12 5.68
N GLY A 28 -1.19 -25.91 5.17
CA GLY A 28 -2.22 -25.63 4.15
C GLY A 28 -1.67 -25.08 2.83
N CYS A 29 -0.35 -25.15 2.63
CA CYS A 29 0.42 -24.42 1.61
C CYS A 29 0.36 -25.01 0.18
N ASP A 30 -0.68 -25.73 -0.23
CA ASP A 30 -0.69 -26.37 -1.58
C ASP A 30 -1.87 -25.94 -2.47
N GLN A 31 -3.06 -25.69 -1.92
CA GLN A 31 -4.18 -25.13 -2.70
C GLN A 31 -4.31 -23.61 -2.59
N SER A 32 -3.80 -22.99 -1.53
CA SER A 32 -3.91 -21.53 -1.30
C SER A 32 -2.80 -20.71 -1.95
N VAL A 33 -1.80 -21.34 -2.58
CA VAL A 33 -0.62 -20.66 -3.14
C VAL A 33 -0.85 -20.20 -4.58
N GLY A 34 -1.82 -20.78 -5.29
CA GLY A 34 -2.26 -20.28 -6.60
C GLY A 34 -2.97 -18.94 -6.42
N ASP A 35 -4.11 -18.96 -5.72
CA ASP A 35 -4.91 -17.77 -5.42
C ASP A 35 -4.07 -16.69 -4.71
N ALA A 36 -3.26 -17.02 -3.70
CA ALA A 36 -2.43 -16.01 -3.02
C ALA A 36 -1.29 -15.43 -3.88
N GLN A 37 -0.91 -16.08 -5.00
CA GLN A 37 0.03 -15.51 -5.97
C GLN A 37 -0.67 -14.68 -7.03
N GLU A 38 -1.89 -15.07 -7.41
CA GLU A 38 -2.78 -14.31 -8.30
C GLU A 38 -3.16 -12.98 -7.63
N ASP A 39 -3.66 -13.02 -6.38
CA ASP A 39 -3.94 -11.85 -5.54
C ASP A 39 -2.71 -10.95 -5.38
N LEU A 40 -1.51 -11.54 -5.20
CA LEU A 40 -0.28 -10.76 -5.05
C LEU A 40 0.14 -10.09 -6.35
N ALA A 41 -0.09 -10.75 -7.49
CA ALA A 41 0.21 -10.20 -8.80
C ALA A 41 -0.73 -9.04 -9.12
N GLU A 42 -2.03 -9.23 -8.95
CA GLU A 42 -3.08 -8.20 -9.06
C GLU A 42 -2.74 -6.98 -8.20
N THR A 43 -2.55 -7.17 -6.88
CA THR A 43 -2.19 -6.09 -5.94
C THR A 43 -0.89 -5.38 -6.36
N THR A 44 0.05 -6.09 -6.99
CA THR A 44 1.31 -5.50 -7.47
C THR A 44 1.12 -4.66 -8.73
N TYR A 45 0.16 -5.00 -9.59
CA TYR A 45 -0.20 -4.22 -10.75
C TYR A 45 -1.00 -2.98 -10.35
N GLU A 46 -2.02 -3.12 -9.51
CA GLU A 46 -2.79 -2.00 -8.93
C GLU A 46 -1.86 -0.98 -8.24
N ALA A 47 -0.94 -1.47 -7.37
CA ALA A 47 -0.02 -0.58 -6.67
C ALA A 47 0.96 0.17 -7.60
N LYS A 48 1.19 -0.34 -8.81
CA LYS A 48 2.02 0.36 -9.81
C LYS A 48 1.19 1.31 -10.67
N GLU A 49 -0.06 0.96 -10.96
CA GLU A 49 -1.04 1.85 -11.59
C GLU A 49 -1.22 3.11 -10.74
N ASP A 50 -1.50 2.96 -9.44
CA ASP A 50 -1.63 4.07 -8.47
C ASP A 50 -0.45 5.05 -8.53
N VAL A 51 0.78 4.53 -8.61
CA VAL A 51 1.99 5.37 -8.69
C VAL A 51 2.05 6.13 -10.00
N ILE A 52 1.62 5.52 -11.10
CA ILE A 52 1.65 6.15 -12.42
C ILE A 52 0.54 7.19 -12.56
N GLU A 53 -0.64 6.94 -12.02
CA GLU A 53 -1.72 7.94 -11.93
C GLU A 53 -1.29 9.15 -11.09
N GLU A 54 -0.69 8.93 -9.92
CA GLU A 54 -0.20 10.03 -9.09
C GLU A 54 0.93 10.82 -9.80
N GLU A 55 1.77 10.15 -10.60
CA GLU A 55 2.75 10.81 -11.46
C GLU A 55 2.09 11.61 -12.61
N ALA A 56 1.01 11.10 -13.22
CA ALA A 56 0.25 11.76 -14.27
C ALA A 56 -0.41 13.05 -13.72
N ASP A 57 -1.03 12.97 -12.55
CA ASP A 57 -1.62 14.09 -11.80
C ASP A 57 -0.56 15.15 -11.47
N LEU A 58 0.63 14.71 -11.05
CA LEU A 58 1.75 15.62 -10.79
C LEU A 58 2.20 16.35 -12.07
N GLN A 59 2.24 15.67 -13.22
CA GLN A 59 2.59 16.32 -14.48
C GLN A 59 1.50 17.29 -14.94
N GLU A 60 0.23 16.95 -14.78
CA GLU A 60 -0.90 17.85 -15.09
C GLU A 60 -0.84 19.10 -14.19
N ALA A 61 -0.61 18.92 -12.88
CA ALA A 61 -0.47 20.01 -11.92
C ALA A 61 0.72 20.95 -12.24
N LEU A 62 1.77 20.43 -12.89
CA LEU A 62 2.91 21.20 -13.39
C LEU A 62 2.66 21.85 -14.75
N GLY A 63 1.51 21.60 -15.38
CA GLY A 63 1.11 22.11 -16.70
C GLY A 63 1.78 21.38 -17.86
N ASN A 64 2.18 20.12 -17.66
CA ASN A 64 2.82 19.28 -18.65
C ASN A 64 1.85 18.23 -19.20
N ASP A 65 0.81 18.72 -19.88
CA ASP A 65 -0.33 17.92 -20.35
C ASP A 65 0.10 16.72 -21.22
N THR A 66 1.10 16.89 -22.09
CA THR A 66 1.60 15.78 -22.94
C THR A 66 2.26 14.67 -22.13
N ALA A 67 2.95 15.00 -21.03
CA ALA A 67 3.53 13.97 -20.18
C ALA A 67 2.46 13.31 -19.28
N SER A 68 1.46 14.08 -18.84
CA SER A 68 0.30 13.54 -18.14
C SER A 68 -0.45 12.53 -19.01
N GLU A 69 -0.80 12.88 -20.25
CA GLU A 69 -1.49 11.97 -21.19
C GLU A 69 -0.71 10.67 -21.46
N VAL A 70 0.63 10.73 -21.54
CA VAL A 70 1.46 9.52 -21.74
C VAL A 70 1.51 8.64 -20.49
N LEU A 71 1.44 9.24 -19.30
CA LEU A 71 1.41 8.50 -18.04
C LEU A 71 0.02 7.92 -17.79
N ASP A 72 -1.03 8.68 -18.09
CA ASP A 72 -2.44 8.26 -18.05
C ASP A 72 -2.68 7.03 -18.93
N GLU A 73 -2.27 7.07 -20.20
CA GLU A 73 -2.40 5.92 -21.12
C GLU A 73 -1.58 4.69 -20.65
N ARG A 74 -0.55 4.91 -19.82
CA ARG A 74 0.26 3.85 -19.23
C ARG A 74 -0.37 3.29 -17.95
N ALA A 75 -1.06 4.11 -17.17
CA ALA A 75 -1.87 3.66 -16.04
C ALA A 75 -3.03 2.80 -16.55
N ASP A 76 -3.76 3.27 -17.57
CA ASP A 76 -4.83 2.52 -18.25
C ASP A 76 -4.36 1.13 -18.70
N ALA A 77 -3.23 1.06 -19.42
CA ALA A 77 -2.68 -0.20 -19.89
C ALA A 77 -2.22 -1.14 -18.75
N MET A 78 -1.96 -0.59 -17.56
CA MET A 78 -1.58 -1.35 -16.39
C MET A 78 -2.80 -1.82 -15.59
N GLY A 79 -3.85 -1.00 -15.48
CA GLY A 79 -5.14 -1.37 -14.92
C GLY A 79 -5.81 -2.48 -15.70
N GLU A 80 -5.83 -2.40 -17.05
CA GLU A 80 -6.33 -3.51 -17.89
C GLU A 80 -5.53 -4.81 -17.68
N ALA A 81 -4.22 -4.71 -17.41
CA ALA A 81 -3.37 -5.87 -17.13
C ALA A 81 -3.57 -6.42 -15.71
N ALA A 82 -4.02 -5.60 -14.76
CA ALA A 82 -4.43 -6.03 -13.42
C ALA A 82 -5.76 -6.78 -13.51
N ASP A 83 -6.75 -6.23 -14.22
CA ASP A 83 -8.06 -6.84 -14.46
C ASP A 83 -7.97 -8.19 -15.19
N GLU A 84 -6.97 -8.40 -16.07
CA GLU A 84 -6.76 -9.70 -16.73
C GLU A 84 -6.17 -10.77 -15.79
N MET A 85 -5.73 -10.38 -14.58
CA MET A 85 -5.17 -11.28 -13.56
C MET A 85 -6.19 -11.67 -12.47
N ASP A 86 -7.42 -11.14 -12.49
CA ASP A 86 -8.58 -11.52 -11.63
C ASP A 86 -9.50 -12.57 -12.33
#